data_AF-A0A395NZX9-F1
#
_entry.id   AF-A0A395NZX9-F1
#
_cell.length_a   1.000
_cell.length_b   1.000
_cell.length_c   1.000
_cell.angle_alpha   90.00
_cell.angle_beta   90.00
_cell.angle_gamma   90.00
#
_symmetry.space_group_name_H-M   'P 1'
#
loop_
_entity.id
_entity.type
_entity.pdbx_description
1 polymer ?
#
loop_
_entity_poly.entity_id
_entity_poly.type
_entity_poly.pdbx_seq_one_letter_code
_entity_poly.pdbx_strand_id
1 'polypeptide(L)'
;MSIERIVNPPDLAPSGPFSHGVIISSGHSILYTAGQIGTIDRNGTVPESYEQQVQAAIQNLDNVLREAGASSRDIVKLTYYIVDYAKTRRFRLMA
;
A
#
# COMPACT_ATOMS: atom_id res chain seq x y z
N MET A 1 -19.49 -3.91 12.67
CA MET A 1 -18.16 -3.42 12.28
C MET A 1 -18.13 -1.92 12.47
N SER A 2 -17.31 -1.42 13.38
CA SER A 2 -17.05 0.01 13.56
C SER A 2 -15.60 0.31 13.18
N ILE A 3 -15.34 1.54 12.72
CA ILE A 3 -13.97 2.03 12.55
C ILE A 3 -13.37 2.21 13.94
N GLU A 4 -12.28 1.51 14.20
CA GLU A 4 -11.52 1.63 15.45
C GLU A 4 -10.42 2.67 15.32
N ARG A 5 -9.67 2.63 14.20
CA ARG A 5 -8.49 3.47 14.01
C ARG A 5 -8.26 3.80 12.53
N ILE A 6 -7.88 5.05 12.27
CA ILE A 6 -7.37 5.52 10.98
C ILE A 6 -5.84 5.35 10.98
N VAL A 7 -5.29 4.86 9.88
CA VAL A 7 -3.86 4.60 9.67
C VAL A 7 -3.37 5.48 8.53
N ASN A 8 -2.60 6.52 8.87
CA ASN A 8 -1.99 7.44 7.91
C ASN A 8 -0.50 7.61 8.26
N PRO A 9 0.39 6.83 7.63
CA PRO A 9 1.82 6.93 7.92
C PRO A 9 2.36 8.33 7.59
N PRO A 10 3.20 8.92 8.45
CA PRO A 10 3.75 10.26 8.24
C PRO A 10 4.68 10.33 7.02
N ASP A 11 5.28 9.19 6.66
CA ASP A 11 6.24 9.04 5.57
C ASP A 11 5.57 9.06 4.18
N LEU A 12 4.24 8.87 4.12
CA LEU A 12 3.49 8.88 2.87
C LEU A 12 3.01 10.28 2.51
N ALA A 13 2.74 10.46 1.21
CA ALA A 13 2.01 11.62 0.73
C ALA A 13 0.65 11.74 1.46
N PRO A 14 0.17 12.96 1.75
CA PRO A 14 -1.10 13.16 2.43
C PRO A 14 -2.23 12.40 1.75
N SER A 15 -2.99 11.63 2.53
CA SER A 15 -4.20 10.98 2.04
C SER A 15 -5.23 12.07 1.79
N GLY A 16 -5.65 12.29 0.54
CA GLY A 16 -6.58 13.36 0.15
C GLY A 16 -7.99 13.14 0.72
N PRO A 17 -9.00 12.78 -0.09
CA PRO A 17 -10.36 12.52 0.39
C PRO A 17 -10.53 11.12 1.05
N PHE A 18 -9.44 10.39 1.30
CA PHE A 18 -9.45 9.02 1.84
C PHE A 18 -8.40 8.86 2.95
N SER A 19 -8.32 7.69 3.58
CA SER A 19 -7.25 7.30 4.52
C SER A 19 -6.42 6.16 3.94
N HIS A 20 -5.11 6.14 4.20
CA HIS A 20 -4.21 5.09 3.69
C HIS A 20 -4.60 3.69 4.19
N GLY A 21 -5.07 3.61 5.42
CA GLY A 21 -5.75 2.42 5.92
C GLY A 21 -6.73 2.73 7.05
N VAL A 22 -7.61 1.76 7.32
CA VAL A 22 -8.52 1.76 8.47
C VAL A 22 -8.52 0.40 9.12
N ILE A 23 -8.45 0.38 10.45
CA ILE A 23 -8.63 -0.82 11.25
C ILE A 23 -10.08 -0.85 11.69
N ILE A 24 -10.77 -1.96 11.38
CA ILE A 24 -12.08 -2.28 11.92
C ILE A 24 -11.95 -3.48 12.86
N SER A 25 -12.72 -3.45 13.94
CA SER A 25 -12.79 -4.57 14.89
C SER A 25 -14.15 -5.24 14.86
N SER A 26 -14.14 -6.57 14.72
CA SER A 26 -15.34 -7.41 14.77
C SER A 26 -14.95 -8.84 15.19
N GLY A 27 -14.58 -9.03 16.45
CA GLY A 27 -14.04 -10.29 16.98
C GLY A 27 -12.57 -10.52 16.60
N HIS A 28 -12.13 -9.94 15.49
CA HIS A 28 -10.73 -9.82 15.06
C HIS A 28 -10.50 -8.42 14.47
N SER A 29 -9.23 -7.98 14.44
CA SER A 29 -8.83 -6.72 13.81
C SER A 29 -8.49 -6.96 12.34
N ILE A 30 -9.15 -6.23 11.45
CA ILE A 30 -8.90 -6.28 10.01
C ILE A 30 -8.45 -4.89 9.56
N LEU A 31 -7.30 -4.82 8.91
CA LEU A 31 -6.81 -3.63 8.23
C LEU A 31 -7.29 -3.64 6.78
N TYR A 32 -8.03 -2.61 6.39
CA TYR A 32 -8.31 -2.30 4.99
C TYR A 32 -7.38 -1.18 4.54
N THR A 33 -6.67 -1.39 3.43
CA THR A 33 -5.78 -0.39 2.85
C THR A 33 -6.40 0.26 1.62
N ALA A 34 -6.22 1.57 1.45
CA ALA A 34 -6.36 2.20 0.14
C ALA A 34 -5.24 1.75 -0.81
N GLY A 35 -5.40 2.01 -2.10
CA GLY A 35 -4.39 1.70 -3.10
C GLY A 35 -3.08 2.46 -2.84
N GLN A 36 -1.97 1.74 -2.85
CA GLN A 36 -0.63 2.31 -2.69
C GLN A 36 0.02 2.44 -4.06
N ILE A 37 0.36 3.67 -4.43
CA ILE A 37 0.94 4.01 -5.74
C ILE A 37 2.46 4.18 -5.63
N GLY A 38 3.15 4.14 -6.78
CA GLY A 38 4.61 4.19 -6.88
C GLY A 38 5.23 5.57 -6.65
N THR A 39 4.75 6.33 -5.67
CA THR A 39 5.31 7.64 -5.30
C THR A 39 6.45 7.47 -4.31
N ILE A 40 7.54 8.22 -4.50
CA ILE A 40 8.76 8.11 -3.67
C ILE A 40 8.91 9.21 -2.61
N ASP A 41 8.03 10.22 -2.62
CA ASP A 41 8.07 11.32 -1.66
C ASP A 41 6.67 11.88 -1.37
N ARG A 42 6.61 12.85 -0.45
CA ARG A 42 5.37 13.50 -0.05
C ARG A 42 4.80 14.47 -1.10
N ASN A 43 5.60 14.84 -2.09
CA ASN A 43 5.18 15.68 -3.21
C ASN A 43 4.47 14.85 -4.29
N GLY A 44 4.49 13.52 -4.17
CA GLY A 44 3.89 12.61 -5.14
C GLY A 44 4.77 12.38 -6.36
N THR A 45 6.10 12.54 -6.24
CA THR A 45 7.04 12.23 -7.32
C THR A 45 6.95 10.75 -7.68
N VAL A 46 6.78 10.46 -8.97
CA VAL A 46 6.70 9.08 -9.51
C VAL A 46 7.95 8.83 -10.37
N PRO A 47 8.72 7.75 -10.11
CA PRO A 47 9.87 7.39 -10.95
C PRO A 47 9.47 7.04 -12.38
N GLU A 48 10.38 7.19 -13.34
CA GLU A 48 10.11 6.80 -14.74
C GLU A 48 10.14 5.28 -14.94
N SER A 49 11.01 4.57 -14.21
CA SER A 49 11.14 3.13 -14.34
C SER A 49 9.95 2.41 -13.71
N TYR A 50 9.37 1.50 -14.47
CA TYR A 50 8.33 0.58 -14.02
C TYR A 50 8.73 -0.18 -12.74
N GLU A 51 9.95 -0.71 -12.69
CA GLU A 51 10.48 -1.44 -11.54
C GLU A 51 10.54 -0.55 -10.30
N GLN A 52 11.00 0.70 -10.45
CA GLN A 52 11.05 1.67 -9.34
C GLN A 52 9.66 2.06 -8.85
N GLN A 53 8.69 2.22 -9.75
CA GLN A 53 7.30 2.48 -9.37
C GLN A 53 6.70 1.32 -8.56
N VAL A 54 6.96 0.07 -8.97
CA VAL A 54 6.49 -1.11 -8.24
C VAL A 54 7.14 -1.18 -6.85
N GLN A 55 8.46 -1.01 -6.78
CA GLN A 55 9.18 -1.05 -5.52
C GLN A 55 8.66 0.04 -4.56
N ALA A 56 8.42 1.25 -5.06
CA ALA A 56 7.82 2.33 -4.28
C ALA A 56 6.41 1.99 -3.79
N ALA A 57 5.55 1.41 -4.64
CA ALA A 57 4.19 1.00 -4.25
C ALA A 57 4.20 -0.07 -3.15
N ILE A 58 5.10 -1.05 -3.24
CA ILE A 58 5.27 -2.10 -2.22
C ILE A 58 5.81 -1.48 -0.91
N GLN A 59 6.80 -0.60 -0.98
CA GLN A 59 7.34 0.08 0.19
C GLN A 59 6.29 0.97 0.88
N ASN A 60 5.42 1.61 0.10
CA ASN A 60 4.33 2.40 0.62
C ASN A 60 3.29 1.53 1.34
N LEU A 61 2.95 0.36 0.79
CA LEU A 61 2.12 -0.62 1.47
C LEU A 61 2.76 -1.09 2.78
N ASP A 62 4.05 -1.40 2.78
CA ASP A 62 4.78 -1.79 3.98
C ASP A 62 4.74 -0.70 5.06
N ASN A 63 4.84 0.58 4.68
CA ASN A 63 4.66 1.69 5.61
C ASN A 63 3.27 1.73 6.25
N VAL A 64 2.20 1.46 5.49
CA VAL A 64 0.83 1.36 6.04
C VAL A 64 0.70 0.18 6.98
N LEU A 65 1.22 -0.99 6.60
CA LEU A 65 1.19 -2.19 7.43
C LEU A 65 1.93 -1.97 8.75
N ARG A 66 3.15 -1.45 8.70
CA ARG A 66 3.98 -1.17 9.88
C ARG A 66 3.31 -0.17 10.80
N GLU A 67 2.75 0.91 10.27
CA GLU A 67 2.00 1.90 11.05
C GLU A 67 0.77 1.26 11.72
N ALA A 68 0.13 0.29 11.06
CA ALA A 68 -0.97 -0.49 11.62
C ALA A 68 -0.53 -1.50 12.70
N GLY A 69 0.77 -1.78 12.84
CA GLY A 69 1.30 -2.87 13.68
C GLY A 69 1.27 -4.24 13.01
N ALA A 70 1.15 -4.28 11.69
CA ALA A 70 1.12 -5.48 10.85
C ALA A 70 2.38 -5.60 9.97
N SER A 71 2.46 -6.69 9.22
CA SER A 71 3.55 -7.00 8.29
C SER A 71 3.03 -7.66 7.02
N SER A 72 3.92 -7.88 6.05
CA SER A 72 3.58 -8.65 4.83
C SER A 72 3.08 -10.07 5.11
N ARG A 73 3.42 -10.65 6.27
CA ARG A 73 2.96 -11.98 6.70
C ARG A 73 1.47 -12.01 7.05
N ASP A 74 0.89 -10.85 7.34
CA ASP A 74 -0.52 -10.71 7.72
C ASP A 74 -1.43 -10.44 6.50
N ILE A 75 -0.85 -10.32 5.30
CA ILE A 75 -1.60 -10.08 4.07
C ILE A 75 -2.30 -11.36 3.63
N VAL A 76 -3.63 -11.35 3.69
CA VAL A 76 -4.48 -12.47 3.20
C VAL A 76 -4.88 -12.33 1.74
N LYS A 77 -4.87 -11.11 1.20
CA LYS A 77 -5.23 -10.80 -0.19
C LYS A 77 -4.52 -9.54 -0.66
N LEU A 78 -4.02 -9.59 -1.89
CA LEU A 78 -3.40 -8.43 -2.55
C LEU A 78 -3.95 -8.29 -3.97
N THR A 79 -4.26 -7.06 -4.36
CA THR A 79 -4.78 -6.71 -5.69
C THR A 79 -3.81 -5.73 -6.34
N TYR A 80 -3.32 -6.07 -7.53
CA TYR A 80 -2.42 -5.22 -8.30
C TYR A 80 -3.16 -4.64 -9.50
N TYR A 81 -3.02 -3.33 -9.71
CA TYR A 81 -3.45 -2.65 -10.93
C TYR A 81 -2.18 -2.16 -11.64
N ILE A 82 -1.90 -2.75 -12.80
CA ILE A 82 -0.68 -2.47 -13.57
C ILE A 82 -1.11 -1.96 -14.94
N VAL A 83 -0.68 -0.74 -15.26
CA VAL A 83 -0.85 -0.16 -16.60
C VAL A 83 0.06 -0.91 -17.58
N ASP A 84 -0.42 -1.17 -18.79
CA ASP A 84 0.31 -1.88 -19.85
C ASP A 84 0.95 -3.20 -19.38
N TYR A 85 0.17 -3.99 -18.63
CA TYR A 85 0.62 -5.24 -18.07
C TYR A 85 1.12 -6.21 -19.16
N ALA A 86 2.42 -6.51 -19.12
CA ALA A 86 3.04 -7.56 -19.91
C ALA A 86 3.43 -8.73 -18.99
N LYS A 87 2.96 -9.96 -19.30
CA LYS A 87 3.27 -11.17 -18.52
C LYS A 87 4.78 -11.41 -18.36
N THR A 88 5.58 -11.02 -19.35
CA THR A 88 7.04 -11.14 -19.33
C THR A 88 7.70 -10.34 -18.20
N ARG A 89 7.05 -9.28 -17.71
CA ARG A 89 7.55 -8.44 -16.62
C ARG A 89 7.12 -8.91 -15.23
N ARG A 90 6.21 -9.90 -15.15
CA ARG A 90 5.61 -10.37 -13.88
C ARG A 90 6.61 -10.97 -12.90
N PHE A 91 7.55 -11.79 -13.39
CA PHE A 91 8.46 -12.56 -12.52
C PHE A 91 9.47 -11.69 -11.76
N ARG A 92 9.72 -10.46 -12.22
CA ARG A 92 10.64 -9.51 -11.59
C ARG A 92 10.05 -8.77 -10.39
N LEU A 93 8.74 -8.87 -10.17
CA LEU A 93 7.99 -8.09 -9.18
C LEU A 93 7.82 -8.81 -7.83
N MET A 94 7.98 -10.13 -7.83
CA MET A 94 7.67 -11.02 -6.70
C MET A 94 8.93 -11.71 -6.14
N ALA A 95 10.12 -11.32 -6.63
CA ALA A 95 11.42 -11.89 -6.27
C ALA A 95 12.21 -10.91 -5.41
#